data_AF-A0A3P7FIJ0-F1
#
_entry.id   AF-A0A3P7FIJ0-F1
#
_cell.length_a   1.000
_cell.length_b   1.000
_cell.length_c   1.000
_cell.angle_alpha   90.00
_cell.angle_beta   90.00
_cell.angle_gamma   90.00
#
_symmetry.space_group_name_H-M   'P 1'
#
loop_
_entity.id
_entity.type
_entity.pdbx_description
1 polymer ?
#
loop_
_entity_poly.entity_id
_entity_poly.type
_entity_poly.pdbx_seq_one_letter_code
_entity_poly.pdbx_strand_id
1 'polypeptide(L)'
;MAEKVSGGIVYLTARNETLGKQSLGKVISELGEKRNSEIRYHQLDITDRNSIQTFAEYLKKEHGGFDVLNAATEPPEEQARVTIGVNYEGTKQTCDILFPLLRDNGRVVNVCSQAGLLAGRYSDDIIAKLTSPTLTVAEIDKFANDYIQLTASVGMGIASSLMHAWTSACIDKNTREKGYFYISAYCTSKAALIALTMVQSRALRSRNIVVNGVCSPPFHFFR
;
A
#
# COMPACT_ATOMS: atom_id res chain seq x y z
N MET A 1 -2.59 -18.42 4.83
CA MET A 1 -2.37 -18.84 3.43
C MET A 1 -1.66 -20.20 3.37
N ALA A 2 -0.50 -20.35 4.02
CA ALA A 2 0.29 -21.59 3.99
C ALA A 2 -0.40 -22.85 4.56
N GLU A 3 -1.44 -22.70 5.40
CA GLU A 3 -2.30 -23.83 5.81
C GLU A 3 -3.32 -24.24 4.74
N LYS A 4 -3.75 -23.30 3.89
CA LYS A 4 -4.89 -23.51 2.98
C LYS A 4 -4.46 -23.82 1.55
N VAL A 5 -3.30 -23.33 1.14
CA VAL A 5 -2.73 -23.62 -0.18
C VAL A 5 -1.86 -24.87 -0.06
N SER A 6 -2.06 -25.84 -0.95
CA SER A 6 -1.29 -27.08 -0.96
C SER A 6 -0.29 -27.07 -2.12
N GLY A 7 0.95 -27.50 -1.85
CA GLY A 7 2.02 -27.60 -2.85
C GLY A 7 2.55 -26.26 -3.38
N GLY A 8 2.14 -25.13 -2.77
CA GLY A 8 2.61 -23.80 -3.14
C GLY A 8 3.89 -23.39 -2.41
N ILE A 9 4.51 -22.32 -2.89
CA ILE A 9 5.61 -21.63 -2.22
C ILE A 9 5.10 -20.25 -1.80
N VAL A 10 5.20 -19.94 -0.52
CA VAL A 10 4.81 -18.65 0.06
C VAL A 10 6.07 -17.90 0.48
N TYR A 11 6.31 -16.75 -0.11
CA TYR A 11 7.38 -15.85 0.32
C TYR A 11 6.89 -14.92 1.42
N LEU A 12 7.49 -15.03 2.60
CA LEU A 12 7.45 -14.00 3.62
C LEU A 12 8.53 -12.96 3.30
N THR A 13 8.13 -11.70 3.19
CA THR A 13 9.05 -10.61 2.88
C THR A 13 9.08 -9.57 3.99
N ALA A 14 10.24 -8.96 4.21
CA ALA A 14 10.39 -7.86 5.15
C ALA A 14 11.53 -6.94 4.71
N ARG A 15 11.45 -5.67 5.13
CA ARG A 15 12.53 -4.69 4.95
C ARG A 15 13.78 -5.09 5.74
N ASN A 16 13.59 -5.44 7.01
CA ASN A 16 14.68 -5.84 7.91
C ASN A 16 14.87 -7.36 7.87
N GLU A 17 16.04 -7.81 7.41
CA GLU A 17 16.33 -9.23 7.29
C GLU A 17 16.29 -10.01 8.59
N THR A 18 16.85 -9.44 9.66
CA THR A 18 16.92 -10.10 10.95
C THR A 18 15.52 -10.34 11.51
N LEU A 19 14.68 -9.30 11.52
CA LEU A 19 13.30 -9.40 11.98
C LEU A 19 12.47 -10.30 11.06
N GLY A 20 12.69 -10.23 9.74
CA GLY A 20 12.02 -11.07 8.75
C GLY A 20 12.30 -12.57 8.96
N LYS A 21 13.57 -12.94 9.15
CA LYS A 21 13.99 -14.32 9.43
C LYS A 21 13.48 -14.80 10.80
N GLN A 22 13.45 -13.94 11.81
CA GLN A 22 12.84 -14.27 13.10
C GLN A 22 11.34 -14.54 12.97
N SER A 23 10.62 -13.69 12.24
CA SER A 23 9.19 -13.88 11.95
C SER A 23 8.93 -15.16 11.15
N LEU A 24 9.79 -15.52 10.19
CA LEU A 24 9.71 -16.80 9.49
C LEU A 24 9.77 -17.97 10.49
N GLY A 25 10.73 -17.95 11.41
CA GLY A 25 10.87 -19.00 12.43
C GLY A 25 9.63 -19.14 13.31
N LYS A 26 9.04 -18.02 13.73
CA LYS A 26 7.79 -18.01 14.50
C LYS A 26 6.63 -18.62 13.71
N VAL A 27 6.42 -18.16 12.47
CA VAL A 27 5.34 -18.68 11.60
C VAL A 27 5.50 -20.17 11.32
N ILE A 28 6.73 -20.64 11.08
CA ILE A 28 7.01 -22.06 10.89
C ILE A 28 6.66 -22.87 12.14
N SER A 29 7.02 -22.36 13.32
CA SER A 29 6.74 -23.01 14.61
C SER A 29 5.24 -23.05 14.91
N GLU A 30 4.53 -21.92 14.74
CA GLU A 30 3.09 -21.80 14.99
C GLU A 30 2.25 -22.68 14.06
N LEU A 31 2.65 -22.78 12.79
CA LEU A 31 1.94 -23.60 11.82
C LEU A 31 2.27 -25.09 11.97
N GLY A 32 3.51 -25.45 12.32
CA GLY A 32 3.94 -26.84 12.49
C GLY A 32 3.53 -27.72 11.30
N GLU A 33 2.86 -28.83 11.60
CA GLU A 33 2.33 -29.80 10.62
C GLU A 33 1.07 -29.33 9.88
N LYS A 34 0.42 -28.25 10.32
CA LYS A 34 -0.76 -27.68 9.63
C LYS A 34 -0.39 -27.02 8.30
N ARG A 35 0.90 -26.84 8.05
CA ARG A 35 1.43 -26.20 6.85
C ARG A 35 1.33 -27.14 5.65
N ASN A 36 0.63 -26.69 4.62
CA ASN A 36 0.47 -27.38 3.34
C ASN A 36 1.31 -26.77 2.19
N SER A 37 1.99 -25.64 2.43
CA SER A 37 2.87 -24.96 1.49
C SER A 37 4.28 -24.78 2.04
N GLU A 38 5.29 -24.70 1.18
CA GLU A 38 6.61 -24.25 1.60
C GLU A 38 6.57 -22.75 1.96
N ILE A 39 7.26 -22.34 3.02
CA ILE A 39 7.39 -20.92 3.38
C ILE A 39 8.87 -20.56 3.29
N ARG A 40 9.18 -19.59 2.43
CA ARG A 40 10.53 -19.06 2.22
C ARG A 40 10.59 -17.61 2.66
N TYR A 41 11.79 -17.13 2.96
CA TYR A 41 12.03 -15.71 3.21
C TYR A 41 12.78 -15.08 2.03
N HIS A 42 12.42 -13.85 1.67
CA HIS A 42 13.24 -12.98 0.83
C HIS A 42 13.13 -11.54 1.32
N GLN A 43 14.21 -10.78 1.29
CA GLN A 43 14.16 -9.36 1.65
C GLN A 43 13.35 -8.56 0.61
N LEU A 44 12.53 -7.63 1.09
CA LEU A 44 11.81 -6.67 0.25
C LEU A 44 11.54 -5.40 1.06
N ASP A 45 12.08 -4.28 0.59
CA ASP A 45 11.74 -2.92 1.03
C ASP A 45 11.04 -2.22 -0.13
N ILE A 46 9.73 -1.98 0.01
CA ILE A 46 8.93 -1.35 -1.05
C ILE A 46 9.27 0.12 -1.28
N THR A 47 10.09 0.73 -0.40
CA THR A 47 10.59 2.10 -0.56
C THR A 47 11.93 2.14 -1.30
N ASP A 48 12.58 0.99 -1.52
CA ASP A 48 13.83 0.85 -2.26
C ASP A 48 13.60 0.09 -3.58
N ARG A 49 13.71 0.83 -4.68
CA ARG A 49 13.56 0.29 -6.04
C ARG A 49 14.51 -0.88 -6.31
N ASN A 50 15.75 -0.83 -5.79
CA ASN A 50 16.73 -1.89 -6.01
C ASN A 50 16.37 -3.16 -5.24
N SER A 51 15.80 -3.02 -4.05
CA SER A 51 15.26 -4.15 -3.29
C SER A 51 14.13 -4.85 -4.05
N ILE A 52 13.19 -4.08 -4.60
CA ILE A 52 12.09 -4.63 -5.43
C ILE A 52 12.64 -5.33 -6.67
N GLN A 53 13.60 -4.70 -7.36
CA GLN A 53 14.22 -5.27 -8.57
C GLN A 53 14.96 -6.58 -8.26
N THR A 54 15.70 -6.62 -7.15
CA THR A 54 16.42 -7.82 -6.70
C THR A 54 15.44 -8.96 -6.44
N PHE A 55 14.31 -8.68 -5.79
CA PHE A 55 13.28 -9.68 -5.56
C PHE A 55 12.60 -10.13 -6.86
N ALA A 56 12.33 -9.20 -7.78
CA ALA A 56 11.76 -9.52 -9.09
C ALA A 56 12.67 -10.46 -9.90
N GLU A 57 13.97 -10.16 -9.93
CA GLU A 57 14.97 -10.99 -10.60
C GLU A 57 15.09 -12.37 -9.98
N TYR A 58 15.07 -12.44 -8.65
CA TYR A 58 15.04 -13.70 -7.92
C TYR A 58 13.79 -14.54 -8.27
N LEU A 59 12.59 -13.95 -8.23
CA LEU A 59 11.35 -14.65 -8.61
C LEU A 59 11.38 -15.15 -10.06
N LYS A 60 11.88 -14.32 -10.98
CA LYS A 60 12.03 -14.70 -12.39
C LYS A 60 13.01 -15.84 -12.56
N LYS A 61 14.15 -15.82 -11.87
CA LYS A 61 15.17 -16.86 -11.96
C LYS A 61 14.70 -18.19 -11.38
N GLU A 62 14.09 -18.16 -10.19
CA GLU A 62 13.71 -19.37 -9.46
C GLU A 62 12.42 -20.00 -9.99
N HIS A 63 11.46 -19.19 -10.42
CA HIS A 63 10.10 -19.66 -10.74
C HIS A 63 9.64 -19.26 -12.15
N GLY A 64 10.34 -18.37 -12.84
CA GLY A 64 9.89 -17.78 -14.11
C GLY A 64 8.72 -16.78 -13.96
N GLY A 65 8.23 -16.53 -12.75
CA GLY A 65 7.07 -15.70 -12.45
C GLY A 65 6.40 -16.06 -11.13
N PHE A 66 5.24 -15.47 -10.85
CA PHE A 66 4.46 -15.76 -9.64
C PHE A 66 2.95 -15.66 -9.89
N ASP A 67 2.14 -16.18 -8.97
CA ASP A 67 0.68 -16.31 -9.17
C ASP A 67 -0.14 -15.36 -8.30
N VAL A 68 0.38 -14.99 -7.12
CA VAL A 68 -0.33 -14.16 -6.14
C VAL A 68 0.59 -13.07 -5.58
N LEU A 69 0.14 -11.82 -5.59
CA LEU A 69 0.76 -10.71 -4.87
C LEU A 69 -0.16 -10.23 -3.74
N ASN A 70 0.39 -10.06 -2.55
CA ASN A 70 -0.27 -9.38 -1.43
C ASN A 70 0.54 -8.12 -1.07
N ALA A 71 0.13 -6.97 -1.59
CA ALA A 71 0.82 -5.71 -1.36
C ALA A 71 0.32 -5.06 -0.06
N ALA A 72 1.11 -5.22 1.00
CA ALA A 72 0.83 -4.64 2.31
C ALA A 72 1.43 -3.24 2.45
N THR A 73 0.78 -2.42 3.27
CA THR A 73 1.19 -1.05 3.61
C THR A 73 1.64 -0.97 5.07
N GLU A 74 2.39 0.06 5.42
CA GLU A 74 2.82 0.33 6.80
C GLU A 74 1.76 1.12 7.60
N PRO A 75 1.82 1.08 8.96
CA PRO A 75 0.99 1.92 9.82
C PRO A 75 1.26 3.43 9.59
N PRO A 76 0.35 4.31 10.06
CA PRO A 76 0.53 5.75 9.92
C PRO A 76 1.84 6.24 10.54
N GLU A 77 2.60 7.05 9.80
CA GLU A 77 3.71 7.84 10.33
C GLU A 77 3.35 9.34 10.36
N GLU A 78 4.06 10.11 11.19
CA GLU A 78 3.79 11.53 11.45
C GLU A 78 3.96 12.41 10.20
N GLN A 79 4.89 12.04 9.30
CA GLN A 79 5.17 12.81 8.10
C GLN A 79 4.36 12.34 6.90
N ALA A 80 3.69 13.29 6.23
CA ALA A 80 2.85 12.98 5.08
C ALA A 80 3.61 12.35 3.91
N ARG A 81 4.79 12.89 3.62
CA ARG A 81 5.71 12.38 2.59
C ARG A 81 6.10 10.92 2.86
N VAL A 82 6.36 10.57 4.11
CA VAL A 82 6.77 9.21 4.47
C VAL A 82 5.59 8.26 4.32
N THR A 83 4.44 8.59 4.93
CA THR A 83 3.25 7.73 4.87
C THR A 83 2.76 7.51 3.42
N ILE A 84 2.70 8.57 2.60
CA ILE A 84 2.29 8.45 1.19
C ILE A 84 3.38 7.74 0.37
N GLY A 85 4.65 8.05 0.64
CA GLY A 85 5.80 7.43 -0.01
C GLY A 85 5.83 5.91 0.18
N VAL A 86 5.45 5.41 1.35
CA VAL A 86 5.40 3.97 1.60
C VAL A 86 4.09 3.35 1.10
N ASN A 87 2.95 3.86 1.56
CA ASN A 87 1.67 3.18 1.40
C ASN A 87 1.09 3.29 -0.02
N TYR A 88 1.43 4.35 -0.75
CA TYR A 88 0.98 4.55 -2.11
C TYR A 88 2.13 4.34 -3.10
N GLU A 89 3.18 5.17 -3.03
CA GLU A 89 4.26 5.16 -4.03
C GLU A 89 5.04 3.84 -4.01
N GLY A 90 5.44 3.34 -2.84
CA GLY A 90 6.15 2.07 -2.73
C GLY A 90 5.32 0.87 -3.19
N THR A 91 4.02 0.88 -2.89
CA THR A 91 3.09 -0.16 -3.37
C THR A 91 2.92 -0.09 -4.90
N LYS A 92 2.75 1.12 -5.45
CA LYS A 92 2.66 1.36 -6.90
C LYS A 92 3.93 0.85 -7.60
N GLN A 93 5.10 1.25 -7.12
CA GLN A 93 6.38 0.82 -7.68
C GLN A 93 6.58 -0.71 -7.61
N THR A 94 6.20 -1.32 -6.48
CA THR A 94 6.22 -2.78 -6.33
C THR A 94 5.34 -3.46 -7.38
N CYS A 95 4.13 -2.96 -7.58
CA CYS A 95 3.22 -3.47 -8.59
C CYS A 95 3.80 -3.30 -10.00
N ASP A 96 4.29 -2.12 -10.34
CA ASP A 96 4.82 -1.82 -11.67
C ASP A 96 5.99 -2.74 -12.05
N ILE A 97 6.88 -3.05 -11.10
CA ILE A 97 8.04 -3.92 -11.33
C ILE A 97 7.66 -5.40 -11.35
N LEU A 98 6.71 -5.83 -10.50
CA LEU A 98 6.35 -7.24 -10.36
C LEU A 98 5.27 -7.70 -11.35
N PHE A 99 4.35 -6.85 -11.80
CA PHE A 99 3.26 -7.22 -12.71
C PHE A 99 3.69 -7.88 -14.04
N PRO A 100 4.84 -7.52 -14.64
CA PRO A 100 5.37 -8.26 -15.79
C PRO A 100 5.66 -9.74 -15.51
N LEU A 101 5.89 -10.12 -14.25
CA LEU A 101 6.20 -11.49 -13.81
C LEU A 101 4.97 -12.24 -13.27
N LEU A 102 3.89 -11.53 -12.95
CA LEU A 102 2.63 -12.13 -12.52
C LEU A 102 2.07 -12.96 -13.67
N ARG A 103 1.71 -14.23 -13.46
CA ARG A 103 1.17 -15.11 -14.52
C ARG A 103 -0.29 -14.77 -14.83
N ASP A 104 -0.72 -15.16 -16.02
CA ASP A 104 -2.13 -15.07 -16.40
C ASP A 104 -2.99 -15.90 -15.45
N ASN A 105 -4.22 -15.45 -15.19
CA ASN A 105 -5.08 -15.96 -14.11
C ASN A 105 -4.57 -15.68 -12.68
N GLY A 106 -3.53 -14.87 -12.53
CA GLY A 106 -2.99 -14.46 -11.24
C GLY A 106 -3.96 -13.63 -10.39
N ARG A 107 -3.55 -13.36 -9.15
CA ARG A 107 -4.33 -12.61 -8.16
C ARG A 107 -3.48 -11.53 -7.51
N VAL A 108 -4.05 -10.34 -7.34
CA VAL A 108 -3.43 -9.23 -6.62
C VAL A 108 -4.37 -8.77 -5.52
N VAL A 109 -3.83 -8.65 -4.31
CA VAL A 109 -4.53 -8.11 -3.15
C VAL A 109 -3.76 -6.91 -2.66
N ASN A 110 -4.36 -5.73 -2.74
CA ASN A 110 -3.81 -4.51 -2.13
C ASN A 110 -4.46 -4.33 -0.76
N VAL A 111 -3.65 -4.33 0.30
CA VAL A 111 -4.15 -4.14 1.67
C VAL A 111 -4.44 -2.66 1.90
N CYS A 112 -5.70 -2.29 1.73
CA CYS A 112 -6.24 -0.95 1.88
C CYS A 112 -6.63 -0.66 3.34
N SER A 113 -7.55 0.28 3.57
CA SER A 113 -8.10 0.63 4.88
C SER A 113 -9.41 1.38 4.72
N GLN A 114 -10.31 1.29 5.71
CA GLN A 114 -11.49 2.16 5.85
C GLN A 114 -11.08 3.63 5.97
N ALA A 115 -9.83 3.91 6.35
CA ALA A 115 -9.26 5.25 6.28
C ALA A 115 -9.22 5.84 4.86
N GLY A 116 -9.32 5.01 3.82
CA GLY A 116 -9.40 5.47 2.42
C GLY A 116 -10.81 5.83 1.95
N LEU A 117 -11.82 5.83 2.84
CA LEU A 117 -13.19 6.22 2.48
C LEU A 117 -13.20 7.66 1.93
N LEU A 118 -13.85 7.85 0.78
CA LEU A 118 -13.91 9.16 0.13
C LEU A 118 -15.05 10.05 0.66
N ALA A 119 -16.22 9.45 0.89
CA ALA A 119 -17.44 10.16 1.28
C ALA A 119 -17.26 10.92 2.61
N GLY A 120 -17.63 12.19 2.62
CA GLY A 120 -17.51 13.08 3.78
C GLY A 120 -16.07 13.51 4.12
N ARG A 121 -15.08 13.09 3.32
CA ARG A 121 -13.65 13.38 3.54
C ARG A 121 -13.04 14.26 2.47
N TYR A 122 -13.57 14.20 1.25
CA TYR A 122 -13.13 14.98 0.12
C TYR A 122 -14.30 15.72 -0.53
N SER A 123 -14.00 16.77 -1.30
CA SER A 123 -14.99 17.48 -2.12
C SER A 123 -15.57 16.59 -3.22
N ASP A 124 -16.78 16.93 -3.68
CA ASP A 124 -17.46 16.20 -4.75
C ASP A 124 -16.60 16.09 -6.02
N ASP A 125 -15.82 17.12 -6.35
CA ASP A 125 -14.89 17.10 -7.49
C ASP A 125 -13.78 16.05 -7.34
N ILE A 126 -13.17 15.93 -6.16
CA ILE A 126 -12.15 14.92 -5.88
C ILE A 126 -12.77 13.53 -5.90
N ILE A 127 -13.97 13.37 -5.30
CA ILE A 127 -14.69 12.10 -5.29
C ILE A 127 -15.01 11.67 -6.72
N ALA A 128 -15.59 12.57 -7.53
CA ALA A 128 -15.91 12.32 -8.93
C ALA A 128 -14.66 11.96 -9.74
N LYS A 129 -13.53 12.63 -9.47
CA LYS A 129 -12.25 12.32 -10.11
C LYS A 129 -11.78 10.90 -9.77
N LEU A 130 -11.67 10.59 -8.48
CA LEU A 130 -11.13 9.31 -7.98
C LEU A 130 -12.04 8.12 -8.24
N THR A 131 -13.33 8.35 -8.51
CA THR A 131 -14.31 7.29 -8.86
C THR A 131 -14.56 7.18 -10.37
N SER A 132 -13.88 8.01 -11.18
CA SER A 132 -14.05 7.99 -12.63
C SER A 132 -13.66 6.64 -13.25
N PRO A 133 -14.45 6.09 -14.18
CA PRO A 133 -14.10 4.86 -14.90
C PRO A 133 -12.86 5.03 -15.79
N THR A 134 -12.51 6.27 -16.15
CA THR A 134 -11.34 6.60 -16.97
C THR A 134 -10.17 7.15 -16.14
N LEU A 135 -10.23 7.05 -14.81
CA LEU A 135 -9.15 7.49 -13.93
C LEU A 135 -7.82 6.86 -14.35
N THR A 136 -6.78 7.68 -14.38
CA THR A 136 -5.40 7.31 -14.72
C THR A 136 -4.50 7.35 -13.50
N VAL A 137 -3.38 6.62 -13.56
CA VAL A 137 -2.36 6.65 -12.49
C VAL A 137 -1.81 8.06 -12.27
N ALA A 138 -1.60 8.83 -13.34
CA ALA A 138 -1.11 10.21 -13.27
C ALA A 138 -2.06 11.14 -12.49
N GLU A 139 -3.37 10.93 -12.58
CA GLU A 139 -4.35 11.72 -11.82
C GLU A 139 -4.35 11.34 -10.34
N ILE A 140 -4.10 10.08 -10.00
CA ILE A 140 -3.93 9.63 -8.62
C ILE A 140 -2.62 10.19 -8.04
N ASP A 141 -1.54 10.15 -8.83
CA ASP A 141 -0.25 10.75 -8.47
C ASP A 141 -0.41 12.24 -8.20
N LYS A 142 -1.16 12.95 -9.04
CA LYS A 142 -1.47 14.36 -8.81
C LYS A 142 -2.23 14.55 -7.49
N PHE A 143 -3.28 13.77 -7.25
CA PHE A 143 -4.07 13.85 -6.01
C PHE A 143 -3.21 13.64 -4.75
N ALA A 144 -2.31 12.67 -4.76
CA ALA A 144 -1.41 12.39 -3.64
C ALA A 144 -0.36 13.51 -3.46
N ASN A 145 0.22 14.00 -4.55
CA ASN A 145 1.21 15.07 -4.53
C ASN A 145 0.63 16.41 -4.11
N ASP A 146 -0.59 16.76 -4.57
CA ASP A 146 -1.29 17.98 -4.16
C ASP A 146 -1.40 18.01 -2.62
N TYR A 147 -1.77 16.90 -1.98
CA TYR A 147 -1.81 16.81 -0.52
C TYR A 147 -0.44 17.01 0.13
N ILE A 148 0.61 16.36 -0.40
CA ILE A 148 1.99 16.55 0.11
C ILE A 148 2.37 18.03 0.07
N GLN A 149 2.11 18.71 -1.05
CA GLN A 149 2.44 20.13 -1.21
C GLN A 149 1.66 21.02 -0.24
N LEU A 150 0.37 20.75 -0.04
CA LEU A 150 -0.46 21.51 0.92
C LEU A 150 0.03 21.37 2.36
N THR A 151 0.57 20.21 2.73
CA THR A 151 1.14 19.99 4.07
C THR A 151 2.57 20.54 4.20
N ALA A 152 3.35 20.55 3.12
CA ALA A 152 4.72 21.07 3.11
C ALA A 152 4.76 22.60 3.21
N SER A 153 3.78 23.30 2.61
CA SER A 153 3.72 24.76 2.61
C SER A 153 3.48 25.39 3.99
N VAL A 154 3.17 24.58 5.02
CA VAL A 154 2.90 25.06 6.39
C VAL A 154 4.10 24.82 7.34
N GLY A 155 5.23 24.33 6.83
CA GLY A 155 6.51 24.27 7.57
C GLY A 155 6.50 23.34 8.79
N MET A 156 6.52 22.03 8.57
CA MET A 156 6.81 21.03 9.63
C MET A 156 8.31 20.99 9.94
N GLY A 157 8.84 22.05 10.55
CA GLY A 157 10.16 22.03 11.18
C GLY A 157 10.00 21.98 12.70
N ILE A 158 10.29 20.82 13.31
CA ILE A 158 10.46 20.58 14.76
C ILE A 158 9.85 21.65 15.68
N ALA A 159 8.53 21.71 15.72
CA ALA A 159 7.84 22.82 16.35
C ALA A 159 7.30 22.42 17.74
N SER A 160 7.30 23.36 18.67
CA SER A 160 6.75 23.16 20.02
C SER A 160 5.25 22.79 19.96
N SER A 161 4.71 22.22 21.04
CA SER A 161 3.32 21.76 21.13
C SER A 161 2.27 22.82 20.75
N LEU A 162 2.51 24.09 21.07
CA LEU A 162 1.64 25.21 20.67
C LEU A 162 1.73 25.52 19.17
N MET A 163 2.92 25.41 18.58
CA MET A 163 3.11 25.57 17.15
C MET A 163 2.51 24.38 16.39
N HIS A 164 2.56 23.15 16.92
CA HIS A 164 1.88 22.01 16.33
C HIS A 164 0.36 22.20 16.21
N ALA A 165 -0.31 22.76 17.22
CA ALA A 165 -1.74 23.04 17.16
C ALA A 165 -2.06 24.10 16.10
N TRP A 166 -1.27 25.18 16.05
CA TRP A 166 -1.43 26.24 15.05
C TRP A 166 -1.13 25.75 13.63
N THR A 167 -0.01 25.04 13.42
CA THR A 167 0.36 24.39 12.16
C THR A 167 -0.72 23.40 11.71
N SER A 168 -1.26 22.59 12.62
CA SER A 168 -2.36 21.66 12.30
C SER A 168 -3.63 22.41 11.88
N ALA A 169 -3.97 23.52 12.55
CA ALA A 169 -5.12 24.33 12.17
C ALA A 169 -4.92 25.07 10.82
N CYS A 170 -3.71 25.54 10.54
CA CYS A 170 -3.36 26.14 9.25
C CYS A 170 -3.37 25.12 8.11
N ILE A 171 -2.86 23.90 8.36
CA ILE A 171 -2.99 22.77 7.44
C ILE A 171 -4.46 22.48 7.21
N ASP A 172 -5.25 22.28 8.26
CA ASP A 172 -6.69 21.96 8.16
C ASP A 172 -7.44 22.99 7.31
N LYS A 173 -7.19 24.29 7.53
CA LYS A 173 -7.80 25.35 6.73
C LYS A 173 -7.41 25.25 5.25
N ASN A 174 -6.11 25.15 4.96
CA ASN A 174 -5.61 25.08 3.58
C ASN A 174 -6.07 23.81 2.84
N THR A 175 -6.08 22.66 3.53
CA THR A 175 -6.56 21.40 2.99
C THR A 175 -8.07 21.48 2.71
N ARG A 176 -8.86 22.04 3.64
CA ARG A 176 -10.32 22.19 3.50
C ARG A 176 -10.69 23.08 2.33
N GLU A 177 -10.02 24.21 2.16
CA GLU A 177 -10.21 25.11 1.01
C GLU A 177 -9.93 24.42 -0.34
N LYS A 178 -9.07 23.39 -0.34
CA LYS A 178 -8.75 22.57 -1.52
C LYS A 178 -9.57 21.28 -1.63
N GLY A 179 -10.57 21.11 -0.78
CA GLY A 179 -11.47 19.95 -0.82
C GLY A 179 -10.99 18.73 -0.03
N TYR A 180 -10.04 18.88 0.88
CA TYR A 180 -9.54 17.83 1.79
C TYR A 180 -10.03 18.14 3.22
N PHE A 181 -11.17 17.57 3.61
CA PHE A 181 -11.95 18.15 4.72
C PHE A 181 -11.51 17.75 6.12
N TYR A 182 -11.18 16.47 6.33
CA TYR A 182 -10.84 15.90 7.63
C TYR A 182 -9.95 14.66 7.43
N ILE A 183 -8.81 14.84 6.78
CA ILE A 183 -7.97 13.71 6.36
C ILE A 183 -6.54 13.83 6.86
N SER A 184 -5.96 12.69 7.22
CA SER A 184 -4.53 12.55 7.50
C SER A 184 -3.80 12.07 6.25
N ALA A 185 -2.47 12.13 6.26
CA ALA A 185 -1.66 11.54 5.20
C ALA A 185 -1.94 10.05 4.99
N TYR A 186 -2.28 9.34 6.07
CA TYR A 186 -2.69 7.94 6.00
C TYR A 186 -4.04 7.76 5.29
N CYS A 187 -5.01 8.66 5.50
CA CYS A 187 -6.27 8.62 4.77
C CYS A 187 -6.05 8.85 3.28
N THR A 188 -5.26 9.88 2.93
CA THR A 188 -4.91 10.20 1.54
C THR A 188 -4.15 9.06 0.86
N SER A 189 -3.17 8.45 1.52
CA SER A 189 -2.44 7.31 0.93
C SER A 189 -3.35 6.10 0.70
N LYS A 190 -4.30 5.85 1.59
CA LYS A 190 -5.28 4.75 1.45
C LYS A 190 -6.34 5.03 0.41
N ALA A 191 -6.80 6.27 0.26
CA ALA A 191 -7.68 6.69 -0.83
C ALA A 191 -6.98 6.52 -2.19
N ALA A 192 -5.73 6.94 -2.29
CA ALA A 192 -4.90 6.77 -3.50
C ALA A 192 -4.68 5.28 -3.82
N LEU A 193 -4.43 4.44 -2.81
CA LEU A 193 -4.26 3.00 -3.01
C LEU A 193 -5.55 2.31 -3.49
N ILE A 194 -6.72 2.69 -2.94
CA ILE A 194 -8.03 2.19 -3.43
C ILE A 194 -8.25 2.60 -4.89
N ALA A 195 -7.95 3.85 -5.22
CA ALA A 195 -8.02 4.34 -6.59
C ALA A 195 -7.09 3.56 -7.54
N LEU A 196 -5.86 3.29 -7.09
CA LEU A 196 -4.88 2.50 -7.84
C LEU A 196 -5.39 1.08 -8.11
N THR A 197 -5.98 0.42 -7.11
CA THR A 197 -6.60 -0.90 -7.28
C THR A 197 -7.62 -0.90 -8.40
N MET A 198 -8.48 0.14 -8.50
CA MET A 198 -9.47 0.23 -9.57
C MET A 198 -8.81 0.35 -10.96
N VAL A 199 -7.75 1.15 -11.07
CA VAL A 199 -6.99 1.29 -12.33
C VAL A 199 -6.32 -0.03 -12.71
N GLN A 200 -5.64 -0.68 -11.78
CA GLN A 200 -4.94 -1.94 -11.99
C GLN A 200 -5.89 -3.08 -12.37
N SER A 201 -7.07 -3.14 -11.74
CA SER A 201 -8.10 -4.13 -12.06
C SER A 201 -8.57 -4.04 -13.51
N ARG A 202 -8.72 -2.82 -14.04
CA ARG A 202 -9.03 -2.60 -15.47
C ARG A 202 -7.86 -2.99 -16.36
N ALA A 203 -6.65 -2.54 -16.01
CA ALA A 203 -5.46 -2.72 -16.84
C ALA A 203 -5.06 -4.20 -17.02
N LEU A 204 -5.27 -5.04 -16.01
CA LEU A 204 -4.86 -6.45 -16.03
C LEU A 204 -5.97 -7.42 -16.47
N ARG A 205 -7.15 -6.90 -16.82
CA ARG A 205 -8.32 -7.71 -17.17
C ARG A 205 -8.09 -8.62 -18.39
N SER A 206 -7.32 -8.16 -19.38
CA SER A 206 -7.01 -8.93 -20.59
C SER A 206 -6.23 -10.22 -20.31
N ARG A 207 -5.54 -10.28 -19.16
CA ARG A 207 -4.73 -11.41 -18.70
C ARG A 207 -5.48 -12.31 -17.70
N ASN A 208 -6.78 -12.06 -17.52
CA ASN A 208 -7.62 -12.70 -16.51
C ASN A 208 -7.08 -12.60 -15.07
N ILE A 209 -6.32 -11.54 -14.79
CA ILE A 209 -5.78 -11.28 -13.46
C ILE A 209 -6.84 -10.49 -12.68
N VAL A 210 -7.11 -10.94 -11.45
CA VAL A 210 -8.07 -10.27 -10.56
C VAL A 210 -7.31 -9.44 -9.53
N VAL A 211 -7.62 -8.15 -9.47
CA VAL A 211 -7.04 -7.20 -8.51
C VAL A 211 -8.15 -6.70 -7.58
N ASN A 212 -7.97 -6.86 -6.26
CA ASN A 212 -8.90 -6.35 -5.26
C ASN A 212 -8.19 -5.60 -4.14
N GLY A 213 -8.87 -4.56 -3.63
CA GLY A 213 -8.48 -3.84 -2.44
C GLY A 213 -9.24 -4.43 -1.25
N VAL A 214 -8.53 -4.78 -0.18
CA VAL A 214 -9.16 -5.31 1.03
C VAL A 214 -8.87 -4.39 2.21
N CYS A 215 -9.89 -4.11 3.02
CA CYS A 215 -9.68 -3.46 4.30
C CYS A 215 -9.54 -4.55 5.38
N SER A 216 -8.45 -4.55 6.11
CA SER A 216 -8.37 -5.34 7.34
C SER A 216 -9.42 -4.82 8.35
N PRO A 217 -10.09 -5.69 9.12
CA PRO A 217 -11.05 -5.24 10.14
C PRO A 217 -10.36 -4.29 11.15
N PRO A 218 -11.12 -3.36 11.77
CA PRO A 218 -10.56 -2.43 12.74
C PRO A 218 -9.92 -3.20 13.90
N PHE A 219 -8.78 -2.69 14.36
CA PHE A 219 -8.03 -3.05 15.56
C PHE A 219 -8.71 -4.11 16.43
N HIS A 220 -8.10 -5.30 16.53
CA HIS A 220 -8.33 -6.17 17.67
C HIS A 220 -7.82 -5.43 18.91
N PHE A 221 -8.71 -4.67 19.55
CA PHE A 221 -8.61 -4.43 20.98
C PHE A 221 -8.72 -5.80 21.63
N PHE A 222 -7.57 -6.41 21.92
CA PHE A 222 -7.52 -7.42 22.96
C PHE A 222 -7.99 -6.70 24.24
N ARG A 223 -9.23 -7.00 24.64
CA ARG A 223 -9.67 -6.82 26.02
C ARG A 223 -9.03 -7.90 26.89
#